data_AF-A0AAU5UBF8-F1
#
_entry.id   AF-A0AAU5UBF8-F1
#
_cell.length_a   1.000
_cell.length_b   1.000
_cell.length_c   1.000
_cell.angle_alpha   90.00
_cell.angle_beta   90.00
_cell.angle_gamma   90.00
#
_symmetry.space_group_name_H-M   'P 1'
#
loop_
_entity.id
_entity.type
_entity.pdbx_description
1 polymer ?
#
loop_
_entity_poly.entity_id
_entity_poly.type
_entity_poly.pdbx_seq_one_letter_code
_entity_poly.pdbx_strand_id
1 'polypeptide(L)'
;MIFRPSEDQEVLVVTATDVDAAIRQLSPKLPRQLCVVPSRFTRAQIDEVYDVLHANWRDWRLESFGTASDEQAQPFIPVMMFRVTAELAEWADALPEGLVRLEPSLNPA
;
A
#
# COMPACT_ATOMS: atom_id res chain seq x y z
N MET A 1 17.35 5.44 3.66
CA MET A 1 17.77 4.81 4.93
C MET A 1 16.84 3.62 5.15
N ILE A 2 17.36 2.39 5.15
CA ILE A 2 16.54 1.20 5.38
C ILE A 2 16.51 0.98 6.90
N PHE A 3 15.33 1.08 7.50
CA PHE A 3 15.16 0.84 8.93
C PHE A 3 15.30 -0.66 9.21
N ARG A 4 16.28 -1.05 10.05
CA ARG A 4 16.45 -2.43 10.51
C ARG A 4 16.49 -2.44 12.04
N PRO A 5 15.42 -2.90 12.72
CA PRO A 5 15.47 -3.09 14.17
C PRO A 5 16.48 -4.18 14.55
N SER A 6 16.98 -4.13 15.80
CA SER A 6 17.84 -5.18 16.36
C SER A 6 17.05 -6.48 16.59
N GLU A 7 17.74 -7.63 16.68
CA GLU A 7 17.10 -8.96 16.76
C GLU A 7 16.09 -9.11 17.92
N ASP A 8 16.26 -8.35 19.00
CA ASP A 8 15.40 -8.38 20.20
C ASP A 8 14.42 -7.19 20.31
N GLN A 9 14.25 -6.40 19.25
CA GLN A 9 13.43 -5.18 19.30
C GLN A 9 12.26 -5.22 18.33
N GLU A 10 11.05 -5.39 18.87
CA GLU A 10 9.82 -5.17 18.12
C GLU A 10 9.60 -3.66 17.92
N VAL A 11 9.44 -3.25 16.65
CA VAL A 11 9.14 -1.87 16.29
C VAL A 11 7.90 -1.85 15.41
N LEU A 12 6.93 -1.03 15.80
CA LEU A 12 5.80 -0.70 14.95
C LEU A 12 6.25 0.32 13.92
N VAL A 13 6.20 -0.07 12.64
CA VAL A 13 6.38 0.85 11.52
C VAL A 13 5.03 1.41 11.11
N VAL A 14 4.89 2.74 11.16
CA VAL A 14 3.69 3.46 10.76
C VAL A 14 4.01 4.35 9.58
N THR A 15 3.21 4.27 8.53
CA THR A 15 3.31 5.16 7.38
C THR A 15 2.33 6.31 7.54
N ALA A 16 2.80 7.54 7.37
CA ALA A 16 1.96 8.72 7.56
C ALA A 16 2.34 9.83 6.60
N THR A 17 1.34 10.54 6.08
CA THR A 17 1.56 11.78 5.33
C THR A 17 1.90 12.95 6.25
N ASP A 18 1.34 12.97 7.48
CA ASP A 18 1.74 13.89 8.56
C ASP A 18 2.53 13.11 9.62
N VAL A 19 3.84 13.05 9.41
CA VAL A 19 4.79 12.32 10.28
C VAL A 19 4.77 12.88 11.69
N ASP A 20 4.73 14.21 11.83
CA ASP A 20 4.79 14.86 13.14
C ASP A 20 3.52 14.59 13.96
N ALA A 21 2.34 14.63 13.34
CA ALA A 21 1.10 14.27 14.01
C ALA A 21 1.10 12.81 14.47
N ALA A 22 1.55 11.88 13.61
CA ALA A 22 1.66 10.47 13.97
C ALA A 22 2.64 10.25 15.14
N ILE A 23 3.82 10.90 15.12
CA ILE A 23 4.78 10.85 16.22
C ILE A 23 4.15 11.38 17.51
N ARG A 24 3.51 12.56 17.48
CA ARG A 24 2.87 13.15 18.67
C ARG A 24 1.81 12.23 19.28
N GLN A 25 1.02 11.57 18.44
CA GLN A 25 -0.08 10.73 18.89
C GLN A 25 0.36 9.35 19.40
N LEU A 26 1.38 8.77 18.78
CA LEU A 26 1.74 7.36 18.99
C LEU A 26 2.98 7.17 19.87
N SER A 27 3.95 8.09 19.86
CA SER A 27 5.16 7.99 20.68
C SER A 27 4.89 7.84 22.18
N PRO A 28 3.86 8.48 22.79
CA PRO A 28 3.54 8.27 24.20
C PRO A 28 3.12 6.83 24.55
N LYS A 29 2.58 6.09 23.57
CA LYS A 29 2.10 4.70 23.76
C LYS A 29 3.14 3.65 23.38
N LEU A 30 4.09 4.02 22.52
CA LEU A 30 5.09 3.12 21.93
C LEU A 30 6.50 3.73 22.06
N PRO A 31 6.96 4.00 23.30
CA PRO A 31 8.25 4.65 23.52
C PRO A 31 9.38 3.77 22.97
N ARG A 32 10.22 4.33 22.09
CA ARG A 32 11.37 3.62 21.46
C ARG A 32 11.00 2.41 20.60
N GLN A 33 9.70 2.19 20.36
CA GLN A 33 9.14 1.09 19.56
C GLN A 33 8.31 1.60 18.39
N LEU A 34 8.43 2.90 18.05
CA LEU A 34 7.73 3.52 16.94
C LEU A 34 8.74 4.01 15.89
N CYS A 35 8.57 3.56 14.65
CA CYS A 35 9.19 4.14 13.48
C CYS A 35 8.09 4.73 12.61
N VAL A 36 8.06 6.05 12.42
CA VAL A 36 7.15 6.68 11.48
C VAL A 36 7.90 6.98 10.20
N VAL A 37 7.40 6.47 9.07
CA VAL A 37 7.95 6.75 7.75
C VAL A 37 7.00 7.66 6.96
N PRO A 38 7.55 8.61 6.18
CA PRO A 38 6.72 9.46 5.34
C PRO A 38 6.06 8.64 4.23
N SER A 39 4.74 8.74 4.12
CA SER A 39 3.99 8.17 3.00
C SER A 39 3.79 9.21 1.90
N ARG A 40 3.92 8.79 0.65
CA ARG A 40 3.52 9.55 -0.53
C ARG A 40 2.00 9.60 -0.75
N PHE A 41 1.27 8.66 -0.15
CA PHE A 41 -0.18 8.51 -0.35
C PHE A 41 -0.93 8.68 0.95
N THR A 42 -2.03 9.42 0.88
CA THR A 42 -3.00 9.51 1.96
C THR A 42 -3.77 8.20 2.11
N ARG A 43 -4.34 7.98 3.29
CA ARG A 43 -5.25 6.86 3.51
C ARG A 43 -6.44 6.88 2.55
N ALA A 44 -7.00 8.07 2.29
CA ALA A 44 -8.12 8.27 1.38
C ALA A 44 -7.79 7.83 -0.05
N GLN A 45 -6.60 8.12 -0.57
CA GLN A 45 -6.17 7.66 -1.90
C GLN A 45 -6.07 6.13 -1.99
N ILE A 46 -5.60 5.47 -0.92
CA ILE A 46 -5.53 4.00 -0.87
C ILE A 46 -6.95 3.42 -0.83
N ASP A 47 -7.83 3.98 0.00
CA ASP A 47 -9.21 3.51 0.13
C ASP A 47 -10.00 3.71 -1.18
N GLU A 48 -9.83 4.84 -1.86
CA GLU A 48 -10.47 5.12 -3.16
C GLU A 48 -10.07 4.09 -4.22
N VAL A 49 -8.78 3.76 -4.32
CA VAL A 49 -8.30 2.73 -5.25
C VAL A 49 -8.88 1.36 -4.88
N TYR A 50 -8.93 1.04 -3.58
CA TYR A 50 -9.52 -0.20 -3.10
C TYR A 50 -11.00 -0.32 -3.49
N ASP A 51 -11.77 0.76 -3.33
CA ASP A 51 -13.19 0.81 -3.68
C ASP A 51 -13.42 0.61 -5.18
N VAL A 52 -12.60 1.23 -6.04
CA VAL A 52 -12.69 1.05 -7.49
C VAL A 52 -12.36 -0.40 -7.89
N LEU A 53 -11.29 -0.98 -7.32
CA LEU A 53 -10.93 -2.38 -7.59
C LEU A 53 -12.04 -3.33 -7.12
N HIS A 54 -12.60 -3.08 -5.94
CA HIS A 54 -13.69 -3.88 -5.40
C HIS A 54 -14.97 -3.74 -6.24
N ALA A 55 -15.27 -2.57 -6.79
CA ALA A 55 -16.40 -2.38 -7.69
C ALA A 55 -16.24 -3.13 -9.01
N ASN A 56 -15.02 -3.20 -9.56
CA ASN A 56 -14.74 -3.73 -10.89
C ASN A 56 -14.11 -5.14 -10.90
N TRP A 57 -13.91 -5.78 -9.75
CA TRP A 57 -13.06 -6.98 -9.64
C TRP A 57 -13.44 -8.13 -10.59
N ARG A 58 -14.74 -8.34 -10.81
CA ARG A 58 -15.25 -9.37 -11.73
C ARG A 58 -15.02 -9.00 -13.19
N ASP A 59 -15.34 -7.76 -13.56
CA ASP A 59 -15.30 -7.29 -14.94
C ASP A 59 -13.84 -7.16 -15.43
N TRP A 60 -12.96 -6.71 -14.54
CA TRP A 60 -11.52 -6.63 -14.80
C TRP A 60 -10.79 -7.97 -14.58
N ARG A 61 -11.49 -9.02 -14.16
CA ARG A 61 -10.94 -10.37 -13.95
C ARG A 61 -9.70 -10.36 -13.04
N LEU A 62 -9.83 -9.66 -11.91
CA LEU A 62 -8.81 -9.61 -10.88
C LEU A 62 -8.87 -10.90 -10.07
N GLU A 63 -7.71 -11.47 -9.76
CA GLU A 63 -7.59 -12.62 -8.85
C GLU A 63 -7.67 -12.14 -7.39
N SER A 64 -6.87 -11.14 -7.04
CA SER A 64 -6.84 -10.56 -5.70
C SER A 64 -6.24 -9.15 -5.72
N PHE A 65 -6.54 -8.38 -4.67
CA PHE A 65 -5.91 -7.08 -4.40
C PHE A 65 -5.95 -6.81 -2.90
N GLY A 66 -5.05 -5.94 -2.44
CA GLY A 66 -4.94 -5.61 -1.02
C GLY A 66 -4.01 -4.43 -0.78
N THR A 67 -3.60 -4.22 0.46
CA THR A 67 -2.57 -3.23 0.79
C THR A 67 -1.27 -3.94 1.13
N ALA A 68 -0.18 -3.51 0.51
CA ALA A 68 1.18 -3.93 0.83
C ALA A 68 2.08 -2.72 1.06
N SER A 69 3.31 -2.98 1.48
CA SER A 69 4.37 -1.99 1.65
C SER A 69 5.63 -2.47 0.98
N ASP A 70 6.37 -1.55 0.33
CA ASP A 70 7.66 -1.87 -0.26
C ASP A 70 8.79 -1.92 0.78
N GLU A 71 10.04 -2.07 0.33
CA GLU A 71 11.23 -2.15 1.19
C GLU A 71 11.47 -0.86 2.01
N GLN A 72 10.87 0.26 1.62
CA GLN A 72 10.92 1.54 2.33
C GLN A 72 9.67 1.76 3.20
N ALA A 73 8.87 0.71 3.37
CA ALA A 73 7.56 0.70 4.00
C ALA A 73 6.52 1.58 3.30
N GLN A 74 6.79 2.11 2.10
CA GLN A 74 5.82 2.93 1.37
C GLN A 74 4.61 2.07 0.96
N PRO A 75 3.39 2.44 1.36
CA PRO A 75 2.20 1.67 1.00
C PRO A 75 1.92 1.74 -0.50
N PHE A 76 1.42 0.64 -1.03
CA PHE A 76 0.88 0.51 -2.39
C PHE A 76 -0.18 -0.59 -2.43
N ILE A 77 -0.90 -0.70 -3.56
CA ILE A 77 -1.91 -1.72 -3.81
C ILE A 77 -1.38 -2.69 -4.89
N PRO A 78 -0.93 -3.90 -4.52
CA PRO A 78 -0.74 -4.97 -5.50
C PRO A 78 -2.10 -5.43 -6.00
N VAL A 79 -2.20 -5.61 -7.31
CA VAL A 79 -3.38 -6.16 -7.98
C VAL A 79 -2.91 -7.37 -8.79
N MET A 80 -3.32 -8.55 -8.35
CA MET A 80 -3.08 -9.80 -9.07
C MET A 80 -4.18 -9.99 -10.11
N MET A 81 -3.83 -10.23 -11.37
CA MET A 81 -4.81 -10.37 -12.45
C MET A 81 -4.44 -11.41 -13.48
N PHE A 82 -5.45 -11.99 -14.12
CA PHE A 82 -5.26 -12.92 -15.24
C PHE A 82 -4.92 -12.20 -16.55
N ARG A 83 -5.42 -10.97 -16.72
CA ARG A 83 -5.23 -10.16 -17.93
C ARG A 83 -5.42 -8.68 -17.65
N VAL A 84 -4.56 -7.85 -18.23
CA VAL A 84 -4.78 -6.39 -18.29
C VAL A 84 -5.83 -6.06 -19.37
N THR A 85 -6.93 -5.43 -18.98
CA THR A 85 -7.93 -4.86 -19.90
C THR A 85 -7.54 -3.43 -20.29
N ALA A 86 -8.11 -2.90 -21.38
CA ALA A 86 -7.87 -1.51 -21.79
C ALA A 86 -8.35 -0.52 -20.72
N GLU A 87 -9.55 -0.73 -20.18
CA GLU A 87 -10.12 0.10 -19.11
C GLU A 87 -9.27 0.09 -17.83
N LEU A 88 -8.78 -1.08 -17.41
CA LEU A 88 -7.88 -1.19 -16.26
C LEU A 88 -6.57 -0.43 -16.52
N ALA A 89 -6.01 -0.53 -17.72
CA ALA A 89 -4.78 0.15 -18.09
C ALA A 89 -4.97 1.68 -18.09
N GLU A 90 -6.05 2.17 -18.69
CA GLU A 90 -6.39 3.61 -18.72
C GLU A 90 -6.63 4.16 -17.31
N TRP A 91 -7.35 3.41 -16.46
CA TRP A 91 -7.55 3.79 -15.08
C TRP A 91 -6.22 3.82 -14.29
N ALA A 92 -5.38 2.79 -14.44
CA ALA A 92 -4.10 2.73 -13.75
C ALA A 92 -3.13 3.86 -14.16
N ASP A 93 -3.16 4.27 -15.43
CA ASP A 93 -2.35 5.38 -15.95
C ASP A 93 -2.75 6.75 -15.37
N ALA A 94 -4.02 6.89 -14.96
CA ALA A 94 -4.51 8.12 -14.32
C ALA A 94 -4.14 8.23 -12.82
N LEU A 95 -3.59 7.17 -12.22
CA LEU A 95 -3.23 7.15 -10.79
C LEU A 95 -1.84 7.73 -10.54
N PRO A 96 -1.57 8.24 -9.32
CA PRO A 96 -0.22 8.56 -8.90
C PRO A 96 0.74 7.39 -9.07
N GLU A 97 1.93 7.68 -9.59
CA GLU A 97 2.97 6.67 -9.82
C GLU A 97 3.29 5.89 -8.54
N GLY A 98 3.24 4.55 -8.64
CA GLY A 98 3.58 3.64 -7.55
C GLY A 98 2.47 3.41 -6.52
N LEU A 99 1.27 4.00 -6.71
CA LEU A 99 0.11 3.71 -5.86
C LEU A 99 -0.45 2.30 -6.14
N VAL A 100 -0.48 1.91 -7.41
CA VAL A 100 -0.92 0.58 -7.86
C VAL A 100 0.21 -0.14 -8.56
N ARG A 101 0.33 -1.44 -8.29
CA ARG A 101 1.20 -2.35 -9.04
C ARG A 101 0.35 -3.47 -9.64
N LEU A 102 0.33 -3.54 -10.96
CA LEU A 102 -0.34 -4.61 -11.69
C LEU A 102 0.60 -5.81 -11.80
N GLU A 103 0.18 -6.96 -11.30
CA GLU A 103 0.98 -8.19 -11.25
C GLU A 103 0.25 -9.32 -11.99
N PRO A 104 0.91 -10.02 -12.93
CA PRO A 104 0.29 -11.15 -13.61
C PRO A 104 0.14 -12.32 -12.63
N SER A 105 -1.05 -12.92 -12.60
CA SER A 105 -1.29 -14.17 -11.91
C SER A 105 -1.20 -15.35 -12.87
N LEU A 106 -0.42 -16.36 -12.46
CA LEU A 106 -0.33 -17.66 -13.11
C LEU A 106 -0.70 -18.79 -12.14
N ASN A 107 -1.55 -18.52 -11.14
CA ASN A 107 -2.06 -19.60 -10.30
C ASN A 107 -2.96 -20.51 -11.14
N PRO A 108 -2.63 -21.82 -11.27
CA PRO A 108 -3.54 -22.76 -11.89
C PRO A 108 -4.83 -22.79 -11.06
N ALA A 109 -5.96 -22.59 -11.74
CA ALA A 109 -7.30 -22.68 -11.19
C ALA A 109 -7.64 -24.11 -10.74
#